data_AF-A0A958JTR4-F1
#
_entry.id   AF-A0A958JTR4-F1
#
_cell.length_a   1.000
_cell.length_b   1.000
_cell.length_c   1.000
_cell.angle_alpha   90.00
_cell.angle_beta   90.00
_cell.angle_gamma   90.00
#
_symmetry.space_group_name_H-M   'P 1'
#
loop_
_entity.id
_entity.type
_entity.pdbx_description
1 polymer ?
#
loop_
_entity_poly.entity_id
_entity_poly.type
_entity_poly.pdbx_seq_one_letter_code
_entity_poly.pdbx_strand_id
1 'polypeptide(L)'
;MRFPLLFLLALIFTASAVQNAHAERVITKDGVVHVEVMPKEQNHSSRGRTVVRVNFNFGPLFAQYPYSIRILLLLFAGIFISLYITGWFERVYHDFLIQEARFKAHIPGQQKILREKKSRFLDLTVTLLGQLALADGNFDKSEKEAAEAIMQHQLRLTVEAMARARKILASIESAENSFSETAREIFVLMKGDRGALSFVISLLEVISEADQQVLKIELDRIAAARRIFQLPEEEELEYSNSEDTLSRAYKTLGLPLGTRLKEVKKRYRELVKETHPDILSAKGVSEELMAAAKERFIKIQEAYEALSSTIS
;
A
#
# COMPACT_ATOMS: atom_id res chain seq x y z
N MET A 1 35.38 21.95 -41.12
CA MET A 1 34.24 21.18 -40.54
C MET A 1 34.15 21.38 -39.02
N ARG A 2 33.69 22.55 -38.54
CA ARG A 2 33.50 22.85 -37.09
C ARG A 2 32.14 23.45 -36.74
N PHE A 3 31.19 23.44 -37.66
CA PHE A 3 29.88 24.10 -37.51
C PHE A 3 28.78 23.31 -36.77
N PRO A 4 28.64 21.97 -36.87
CA PRO A 4 27.59 21.27 -36.14
C PRO A 4 27.85 21.23 -34.62
N LEU A 5 29.11 21.31 -34.21
CA LEU A 5 29.50 21.34 -32.79
C LEU A 5 29.09 22.66 -32.12
N LEU A 6 29.21 23.80 -32.83
CA LEU A 6 28.86 25.13 -32.29
C LEU A 6 27.34 25.30 -32.12
N PHE A 7 26.53 24.74 -33.01
CA PHE A 7 25.07 24.79 -32.90
C PHE A 7 24.55 23.89 -31.77
N LEU A 8 25.13 22.68 -31.64
CA LEU A 8 24.82 21.77 -30.53
C LEU A 8 25.30 22.34 -29.19
N LEU A 9 26.51 22.94 -29.15
CA LEU A 9 27.01 23.66 -27.98
C LEU A 9 26.10 24.84 -27.63
N ALA A 10 25.63 25.62 -28.61
CA ALA A 10 24.70 26.73 -28.34
C ALA A 10 23.37 26.22 -27.74
N LEU A 11 22.81 25.13 -28.25
CA LEU A 11 21.60 24.51 -27.72
C LEU A 11 21.79 23.96 -26.30
N ILE A 12 22.89 23.24 -26.07
CA ILE A 12 23.27 22.71 -24.75
C ILE A 12 23.58 23.87 -23.78
N PHE A 13 24.22 24.95 -24.23
CA PHE A 13 24.51 26.11 -23.40
C PHE A 13 23.26 26.92 -23.09
N THR A 14 22.29 27.03 -24.02
CA THR A 14 20.99 27.64 -23.72
C THR A 14 20.17 26.80 -22.76
N ALA A 15 20.15 25.47 -22.92
CA ALA A 15 19.46 24.56 -22.01
C ALA A 15 20.12 24.54 -20.61
N SER A 16 21.45 24.49 -20.57
CA SER A 16 22.24 24.51 -19.32
C SER A 16 22.21 25.89 -18.65
N ALA A 17 22.21 27.00 -19.39
CA ALA A 17 22.05 28.34 -18.83
C ALA A 17 20.63 28.56 -18.28
N VAL A 18 19.61 27.96 -18.89
CA VAL A 18 18.23 27.97 -18.37
C VAL A 18 18.07 27.06 -17.14
N GLN A 19 18.85 25.97 -17.03
CA GLN A 19 18.83 25.07 -15.87
C GLN A 19 19.71 25.54 -14.70
N ASN A 20 20.86 26.18 -14.96
CA ASN A 20 21.85 26.56 -13.94
C ASN A 20 21.81 28.04 -13.54
N ALA A 21 21.30 28.92 -14.41
CA ALA A 21 21.00 30.29 -14.04
C ALA A 21 19.48 30.43 -13.92
N HIS A 22 19.02 31.15 -12.91
CA HIS A 22 17.61 31.51 -12.73
C HIS A 22 17.17 32.42 -13.89
N ALA A 23 16.98 31.85 -15.08
CA ALA A 23 16.49 32.54 -16.25
C ALA A 23 15.03 32.92 -16.00
N GLU A 24 14.78 34.21 -15.81
CA GLU A 24 13.44 34.70 -15.47
C GLU A 24 12.53 34.74 -16.71
N ARG A 25 13.12 34.93 -17.89
CA ARG A 25 12.36 35.02 -19.15
C ARG A 25 13.18 34.66 -20.38
N VAL A 26 12.61 33.79 -21.22
CA VAL A 26 13.08 33.49 -22.57
C VAL A 26 11.99 33.91 -23.54
N ILE A 27 12.31 34.80 -24.48
CA ILE A 27 11.38 35.29 -25.50
C ILE A 27 11.96 35.01 -26.89
N THR A 28 11.18 34.36 -27.75
CA THR A 28 11.57 34.07 -29.12
C THR A 28 10.72 34.89 -30.08
N LYS A 29 11.34 35.76 -30.89
CA LYS A 29 10.65 36.57 -31.90
C LYS A 29 11.52 36.73 -33.13
N ASP A 30 10.97 36.54 -34.32
CA ASP A 30 11.63 36.74 -35.62
C ASP A 30 13.00 36.03 -35.78
N GLY A 31 13.13 34.81 -35.23
CA GLY A 31 14.37 34.02 -35.32
C GLY A 31 15.50 34.48 -34.37
N VAL A 32 15.18 35.40 -33.45
CA VAL A 32 16.06 35.87 -32.39
C VAL A 32 15.58 35.32 -31.04
N VAL A 33 16.50 34.70 -30.30
CA VAL A 33 16.25 34.26 -28.92
C VAL A 33 16.81 35.30 -27.97
N HIS A 34 15.92 35.89 -27.16
CA HIS A 34 16.26 36.80 -26.08
C HIS A 34 16.29 36.02 -24.77
N VAL A 35 17.45 36.00 -24.12
CA VAL A 35 17.60 35.41 -22.78
C VAL A 35 17.99 36.52 -21.81
N GLU A 36 17.16 36.71 -20.79
CA GLU A 36 17.44 37.62 -19.67
C GLU A 36 17.93 36.80 -18.47
N VAL A 37 19.14 37.09 -18.00
CA VAL A 37 19.79 36.35 -16.90
C VAL A 37 20.21 37.31 -15.80
N MET A 38 19.88 36.98 -14.55
CA MET A 38 20.34 37.70 -13.35
C MET A 38 21.68 37.10 -12.87
N PRO A 39 22.70 37.92 -12.55
CA PRO A 39 23.92 37.41 -11.94
C PRO A 39 23.66 36.96 -10.49
N LYS A 40 24.23 35.82 -10.10
CA LYS A 40 24.21 35.34 -8.71
C LYS A 40 25.21 36.19 -7.90
N GLU A 41 24.66 36.89 -6.90
CA GLU A 41 25.33 37.68 -5.85
C GLU A 41 25.98 39.01 -6.25
N GLN A 42 25.33 40.11 -5.85
CA GLN A 42 26.05 41.25 -5.26
C GLN A 42 25.34 41.68 -3.97
N ASN A 43 26.09 41.62 -2.88
CA ASN A 43 25.67 42.03 -1.56
C ASN A 43 25.58 43.57 -1.48
N HIS A 44 24.53 44.03 -0.80
CA HIS A 44 24.17 45.40 -0.38
C HIS A 44 24.68 46.66 -1.11
N SER A 45 23.69 47.51 -1.42
CA SER A 45 23.71 48.98 -1.60
C SER A 45 23.70 49.53 -3.04
N SER A 46 22.47 49.87 -3.47
CA SER A 46 22.10 51.08 -4.21
C SER A 46 22.89 51.51 -5.47
N ARG A 47 22.49 51.02 -6.66
CA ARG A 47 22.12 51.78 -7.89
C ARG A 47 22.42 50.95 -9.15
N GLY A 48 21.39 50.77 -9.98
CA GLY A 48 21.50 50.24 -11.35
C GLY A 48 21.22 48.74 -11.45
N ARG A 49 20.01 48.38 -11.89
CA ARG A 49 19.68 47.01 -12.32
C ARG A 49 20.32 46.76 -13.68
N THR A 50 21.40 46.00 -13.76
CA THR A 50 22.03 45.60 -15.03
C THR A 50 21.45 44.27 -15.48
N VAL A 51 20.46 44.32 -16.39
CA VAL A 51 19.97 43.13 -17.09
C VAL A 51 20.92 42.87 -18.27
N VAL A 52 21.59 41.72 -18.26
CA VAL A 52 22.43 41.30 -19.41
C VAL A 52 21.50 40.67 -20.44
N ARG A 53 21.33 41.33 -21.58
CA ARG A 53 20.52 40.84 -22.69
C ARG A 53 21.42 40.23 -23.74
N VAL A 54 21.34 38.92 -23.92
CA VAL A 54 22.08 38.21 -24.97
C VAL A 54 21.11 37.91 -26.11
N ASN A 55 21.44 38.39 -27.30
CA ASN A 55 20.62 38.21 -28.51
C ASN A 55 21.32 37.20 -29.43
N PHE A 56 20.67 36.06 -29.68
CA PHE A 56 21.16 35.10 -30.66
C PHE A 56 20.32 35.21 -31.93
N ASN A 57 20.90 35.70 -33.03
CA ASN A 57 20.22 35.79 -34.33
C ASN A 57 20.60 34.61 -35.22
N PHE A 58 19.65 33.71 -35.47
CA PHE A 58 19.87 32.51 -36.28
C PHE A 58 19.43 32.66 -37.74
N GLY A 59 18.77 33.77 -38.10
CA GLY A 59 18.27 34.05 -39.45
C GLY A 59 19.34 33.97 -40.57
N PRO A 60 20.51 34.63 -40.44
CA PRO A 60 21.51 34.62 -41.51
C PRO A 60 22.30 33.30 -41.61
N LEU A 61 22.34 32.48 -40.57
CA LEU A 61 23.18 31.27 -40.50
C LEU A 61 22.75 30.17 -41.49
N PHE A 62 21.47 30.14 -41.88
CA PHE A 62 20.92 29.15 -42.81
C PHE A 62 20.49 29.76 -44.14
N ALA A 63 20.37 31.08 -44.22
CA ALA A 63 19.93 31.82 -45.40
C ALA A 63 20.83 31.61 -46.63
N GLN A 64 22.12 31.35 -46.42
CA GLN A 64 23.11 31.13 -47.48
C GLN A 64 23.04 29.76 -48.17
N TYR A 65 22.28 28.81 -47.63
CA TYR A 65 22.16 27.46 -48.19
C TYR A 65 20.85 27.26 -48.95
N PRO A 66 20.86 26.54 -50.08
CA PRO A 66 19.64 26.19 -50.81
C PRO A 66 18.70 25.33 -49.96
N TYR A 67 17.39 25.42 -50.24
CA TYR A 67 16.33 24.81 -49.43
C TYR A 67 16.50 23.31 -49.18
N SER A 68 16.99 22.55 -50.16
CA SER A 68 17.27 21.11 -50.03
C SER A 68 18.30 20.79 -48.93
N ILE A 69 19.33 21.64 -48.79
CA ILE A 69 20.39 21.47 -47.77
C ILE A 69 19.86 21.84 -46.38
N ARG A 70 18.97 22.83 -46.28
CA ARG A 70 18.34 23.20 -45.00
C ARG A 70 17.50 22.06 -44.43
N ILE A 71 16.70 21.41 -45.28
CA ILE A 71 15.88 20.26 -44.88
C ILE A 71 16.76 19.10 -44.42
N LEU A 72 17.85 18.81 -45.14
CA LEU A 72 18.79 17.75 -44.76
C LEU A 72 19.45 18.03 -43.40
N LEU A 73 19.85 19.27 -43.13
CA LEU A 73 20.43 19.68 -41.85
C LEU A 73 19.43 19.57 -40.70
N LEU A 74 18.17 19.91 -40.92
CA LEU A 74 17.10 19.75 -39.93
C LEU A 74 16.81 18.29 -39.61
N LEU A 75 16.77 17.43 -40.63
CA LEU A 75 16.59 15.97 -40.45
C LEU A 75 17.76 15.36 -39.67
N PHE A 76 19.00 15.76 -39.98
CA PHE A 76 20.18 15.27 -39.28
C PHE A 76 20.23 15.76 -37.82
N ALA A 77 19.86 17.02 -37.57
CA ALA A 77 19.74 17.54 -36.21
C ALA A 77 18.67 16.78 -35.40
N GLY A 78 17.53 16.46 -36.01
CA GLY A 78 16.48 15.66 -35.38
C GLY A 78 16.94 14.26 -34.97
N ILE A 79 17.71 13.57 -35.83
CA ILE A 79 18.29 12.26 -35.54
C ILE A 79 19.28 12.35 -34.37
N PHE A 80 20.16 13.35 -34.35
CA PHE A 80 21.11 13.53 -33.26
C PHE A 80 20.44 13.91 -31.94
N ILE A 81 19.40 14.74 -31.98
CA ILE A 81 18.58 15.08 -30.81
C ILE A 81 17.86 13.82 -30.30
N SER A 82 17.28 13.01 -31.20
CA SER A 82 16.64 11.76 -30.83
C SER A 82 17.62 10.78 -30.18
N LEU A 83 18.81 10.56 -30.77
CA LEU A 83 19.82 9.67 -30.21
C LEU A 83 20.36 10.17 -28.85
N TYR A 84 20.51 11.49 -28.71
CA TYR A 84 20.96 12.10 -27.45
C TYR A 84 19.89 11.99 -26.35
N ILE A 85 18.61 12.25 -26.67
CA ILE A 85 17.50 12.10 -25.73
C ILE A 85 17.34 10.63 -25.35
N THR A 86 17.38 9.69 -26.29
CA THR A 86 17.26 8.26 -25.99
C THR A 86 18.41 7.77 -25.10
N GLY A 87 19.67 8.14 -25.40
CA GLY A 87 20.82 7.72 -24.60
C GLY A 87 20.98 8.45 -23.25
N TRP A 88 20.38 9.63 -23.09
CA TRP A 88 20.25 10.30 -21.79
C TRP A 88 19.10 9.71 -20.97
N PHE A 89 17.98 9.43 -21.62
CA PHE A 89 16.80 8.82 -21.02
C PHE A 89 17.11 7.42 -20.49
N GLU A 90 17.84 6.58 -21.23
CA GLU A 90 18.27 5.26 -20.72
C GLU A 90 19.09 5.36 -19.43
N ARG A 91 20.03 6.33 -19.35
CA ARG A 91 20.87 6.50 -18.15
C ARG A 91 20.08 7.02 -16.96
N VAL A 92 19.28 8.06 -17.14
CA VAL A 92 18.46 8.65 -16.07
C VAL A 92 17.38 7.67 -15.60
N TYR A 93 16.75 6.94 -16.51
CA TYR A 93 15.72 5.96 -16.19
C TYR A 93 16.31 4.75 -15.46
N HIS A 94 17.49 4.27 -15.87
CA HIS A 94 18.19 3.19 -15.18
C HIS A 94 18.67 3.61 -13.79
N ASP A 95 19.19 4.82 -13.63
CA ASP A 95 19.60 5.35 -12.33
C ASP A 95 18.39 5.58 -11.41
N PHE A 96 17.27 6.05 -11.93
CA PHE A 96 16.00 6.18 -11.20
C PHE A 96 15.46 4.81 -10.74
N LEU A 97 15.43 3.81 -11.63
CA LEU A 97 15.01 2.45 -11.29
C LEU A 97 15.94 1.79 -10.27
N ILE A 98 17.26 2.00 -10.39
CA ILE A 98 18.23 1.54 -9.39
C ILE A 98 17.99 2.24 -8.05
N GLN A 99 17.70 3.54 -8.05
CA GLN A 99 17.46 4.29 -6.82
C GLN A 99 16.14 3.88 -6.16
N GLU A 100 15.10 3.60 -6.94
CA GLU A 100 13.83 3.04 -6.45
C GLU A 100 14.00 1.61 -5.93
N ALA A 101 14.75 0.76 -6.64
CA ALA A 101 15.07 -0.59 -6.20
C ALA A 101 15.92 -0.57 -4.92
N ARG A 102 16.90 0.35 -4.81
CA ARG A 102 17.68 0.58 -3.59
C ARG A 102 16.80 1.11 -2.46
N PHE A 103 15.89 2.05 -2.72
CA PHE A 103 14.96 2.57 -1.71
C PHE A 103 14.02 1.49 -1.17
N LYS A 104 13.52 0.60 -2.04
CA LYS A 104 12.74 -0.59 -1.66
C LYS A 104 13.58 -1.66 -0.95
N ALA A 105 14.88 -1.75 -1.24
CA ALA A 105 15.81 -2.70 -0.61
C ALA A 105 16.47 -2.19 0.69
N HIS A 106 16.48 -0.88 0.97
CA HIS A 106 17.29 -0.27 2.04
C HIS A 106 16.55 0.03 3.36
N ILE A 107 15.51 -0.74 3.72
CA ILE A 107 15.02 -0.79 5.10
C ILE A 107 15.08 -2.20 5.73
N PRO A 108 16.26 -2.84 5.77
CA PRO A 108 16.43 -4.16 6.41
C PRO A 108 16.02 -4.15 7.89
N GLY A 109 16.13 -3.01 8.59
CA GLY A 109 15.71 -2.85 9.99
C GLY A 109 14.19 -2.88 10.19
N GLN A 110 13.39 -2.21 9.35
CA GLN A 110 11.93 -2.23 9.49
C GLN A 110 11.32 -3.56 9.07
N GLN A 111 11.88 -4.22 8.05
CA GLN A 111 11.48 -5.59 7.66
C GLN A 111 11.66 -6.56 8.83
N LYS A 112 12.79 -6.46 9.55
CA LYS A 112 13.06 -7.27 10.74
C LYS A 112 12.05 -6.96 11.86
N ILE A 113 11.84 -5.69 12.20
CA ILE A 113 10.89 -5.26 13.23
C ILE A 113 9.46 -5.72 12.91
N LEU A 114 9.04 -5.60 11.65
CA LEU A 114 7.70 -6.01 11.22
C LEU A 114 7.51 -7.53 11.31
N ARG A 115 8.55 -8.31 10.93
CA ARG A 115 8.56 -9.77 11.10
C ARG A 115 8.52 -10.18 12.57
N GLU A 116 9.30 -9.53 13.43
CA GLU A 116 9.30 -9.78 14.88
C GLU A 116 7.94 -9.45 15.50
N LYS A 117 7.36 -8.29 15.13
CA LYS A 117 6.01 -7.90 15.55
C LYS A 117 4.96 -8.93 15.12
N LYS A 118 5.00 -9.37 13.86
CA LYS A 118 4.10 -10.39 13.31
C LYS A 118 4.25 -11.73 14.04
N SER A 119 5.47 -12.18 14.28
CA SER A 119 5.73 -13.42 15.02
C SER A 119 5.19 -13.33 16.45
N ARG A 120 5.47 -12.22 17.16
CA ARG A 120 4.98 -12.02 18.53
C ARG A 120 3.46 -11.99 18.60
N PHE A 121 2.80 -11.36 17.62
CA PHE A 121 1.34 -11.35 17.53
C PHE A 121 0.75 -12.75 17.40
N LEU A 122 1.34 -13.59 16.53
CA LEU A 122 0.90 -14.97 16.34
C LEU A 122 1.11 -15.81 17.61
N ASP A 123 2.28 -15.70 18.24
CA ASP A 123 2.59 -16.44 19.47
C ASP A 123 1.62 -16.07 20.61
N LEU A 124 1.34 -14.77 20.78
CA LEU A 124 0.37 -14.28 21.76
C LEU A 124 -1.07 -14.72 21.44
N THR A 125 -1.46 -14.70 20.17
CA THR A 125 -2.81 -15.13 19.74
C THR A 125 -3.01 -16.62 20.05
N VAL A 126 -2.03 -17.47 19.73
CA VAL A 126 -2.06 -18.90 20.06
C VAL A 126 -2.09 -19.11 21.57
N THR A 127 -1.32 -18.33 22.33
CA THR A 127 -1.34 -18.38 23.80
C THR A 127 -2.73 -18.03 24.33
N LEU A 128 -3.36 -16.99 23.80
CA LEU A 128 -4.68 -16.55 24.24
C LEU A 128 -5.78 -17.58 23.91
N LEU A 129 -5.71 -18.20 22.73
CA LEU A 129 -6.61 -19.29 22.33
C LEU A 129 -6.51 -20.48 23.29
N GLY A 130 -5.29 -20.94 23.58
CA GLY A 130 -5.09 -22.05 24.51
C GLY A 130 -5.47 -21.72 25.96
N GLN A 131 -5.25 -20.48 26.40
CA GLN A 131 -5.72 -20.03 27.72
C GLN A 131 -7.25 -19.97 27.80
N LEU A 132 -7.93 -19.60 26.71
CA LEU A 132 -9.39 -19.63 26.65
C LEU A 132 -9.91 -21.07 26.72
N ALA A 133 -9.37 -21.97 25.90
CA ALA A 133 -9.77 -23.38 25.90
C ALA A 133 -9.55 -24.02 27.29
N LEU A 134 -8.41 -23.75 27.93
CA LEU A 134 -8.12 -24.21 29.30
C LEU A 134 -8.89 -23.46 30.41
N ALA A 135 -9.95 -22.71 30.09
CA ALA A 135 -10.64 -21.88 31.07
C ALA A 135 -11.33 -22.68 32.17
N ASP A 136 -11.96 -23.79 31.79
CA ASP A 136 -12.68 -24.70 32.69
C ASP A 136 -11.76 -25.80 33.28
N GLY A 137 -10.51 -25.83 32.85
CA GLY A 137 -9.48 -26.77 33.31
C GLY A 137 -9.25 -27.96 32.38
N ASN A 138 -10.04 -28.11 31.31
CA ASN A 138 -9.82 -29.13 30.28
C ASN A 138 -9.47 -28.47 28.93
N PHE A 139 -8.84 -29.24 28.04
CA PHE A 139 -8.62 -28.80 26.66
C PHE A 139 -9.04 -29.95 25.76
N ASP A 140 -10.27 -29.86 25.28
CA ASP A 140 -10.97 -30.96 24.67
C ASP A 140 -10.51 -31.24 23.24
N LYS A 141 -10.90 -32.41 22.73
CA LYS A 141 -10.49 -32.85 21.39
C LYS A 141 -11.01 -31.90 20.30
N SER A 142 -12.27 -31.46 20.41
CA SER A 142 -12.91 -30.49 19.51
C SER A 142 -12.17 -29.15 19.49
N GLU A 143 -11.82 -28.61 20.65
CA GLU A 143 -11.09 -27.35 20.75
C GLU A 143 -9.66 -27.47 20.22
N LYS A 144 -8.99 -28.62 20.43
CA LYS A 144 -7.67 -28.90 19.84
C LYS A 144 -7.74 -28.93 18.32
N GLU A 145 -8.76 -29.58 17.77
CA GLU A 145 -9.01 -29.62 16.33
C GLU A 145 -9.34 -28.23 15.78
N ALA A 146 -10.14 -27.44 16.50
CA ALA A 146 -10.46 -26.05 16.14
C ALA A 146 -9.22 -25.15 16.19
N ALA A 147 -8.39 -25.25 17.23
CA ALA A 147 -7.13 -24.52 17.36
C ALA A 147 -6.17 -24.87 16.21
N GLU A 148 -6.06 -26.15 15.86
CA GLU A 148 -5.25 -26.62 14.74
C GLU A 148 -5.75 -26.03 13.41
N ALA A 149 -7.07 -26.06 13.18
CA ALA A 149 -7.69 -25.46 12.01
C ALA A 149 -7.44 -23.95 11.94
N ILE A 150 -7.62 -23.22 13.05
CA ILE A 150 -7.34 -21.78 13.16
C ILE A 150 -5.89 -21.47 12.77
N MET A 151 -4.93 -22.22 13.31
CA MET A 151 -3.52 -22.05 13.01
C MET A 151 -3.19 -22.32 11.53
N GLN A 152 -3.80 -23.33 10.93
CA GLN A 152 -3.53 -23.73 9.55
C GLN A 152 -4.22 -22.84 8.51
N HIS A 153 -5.49 -22.48 8.71
CA HIS A 153 -6.32 -21.89 7.66
C HIS A 153 -6.54 -20.39 7.84
N GLN A 154 -6.73 -19.92 9.07
CA GLN A 154 -7.00 -18.52 9.39
C GLN A 154 -5.69 -17.76 9.62
N LEU A 155 -4.79 -18.29 10.45
CA LEU A 155 -3.47 -17.70 10.69
C LEU A 155 -2.44 -18.04 9.61
N ARG A 156 -2.67 -19.13 8.85
CA ARG A 156 -1.80 -19.63 7.78
C ARG A 156 -0.34 -19.76 8.22
N LEU A 157 -0.14 -20.39 9.38
CA LEU A 157 1.20 -20.59 9.93
C LEU A 157 2.08 -21.42 8.99
N THR A 158 3.35 -21.05 8.88
CA THR A 158 4.36 -21.89 8.22
C THR A 158 4.61 -23.14 9.05
N VAL A 159 5.23 -24.18 8.45
CA VAL A 159 5.58 -25.42 9.17
C VAL A 159 6.37 -25.14 10.45
N GLU A 160 7.34 -24.22 10.39
CA GLU A 160 8.13 -23.80 11.53
C GLU A 160 7.30 -23.06 12.59
N ALA A 161 6.42 -22.14 12.17
CA ALA A 161 5.54 -21.42 13.07
C ALA A 161 4.51 -22.35 13.73
N MET A 162 4.02 -23.34 13.00
CA MET A 162 3.11 -24.37 13.50
C MET A 162 3.78 -25.21 14.60
N ALA A 163 5.03 -25.63 14.40
CA ALA A 163 5.79 -26.36 15.40
C ALA A 163 5.97 -25.55 16.70
N ARG A 164 6.26 -24.24 16.57
CA ARG A 164 6.34 -23.33 17.72
C ARG A 164 4.99 -23.17 18.41
N ALA A 165 3.91 -22.97 17.65
CA ALA A 165 2.57 -22.79 18.18
C ALA A 165 2.10 -24.02 18.98
N ARG A 166 2.33 -25.24 18.48
CA ARG A 166 2.05 -26.47 19.25
C ARG A 166 2.86 -26.56 20.54
N LYS A 167 4.12 -26.13 20.54
CA LYS A 167 4.95 -26.07 21.74
C LYS A 167 4.39 -25.06 22.75
N ILE A 168 3.92 -23.90 22.29
CA ILE A 168 3.25 -22.90 23.13
C ILE A 168 2.03 -23.53 23.78
N LEU A 169 1.10 -24.11 22.99
CA LEU A 169 -0.13 -24.75 23.51
C LEU A 169 0.17 -25.84 24.55
N ALA A 170 1.20 -26.66 24.33
CA ALA A 170 1.60 -27.70 25.27
C ALA A 170 2.21 -27.18 26.58
N SER A 171 2.59 -25.91 26.65
CA SER A 171 3.20 -25.26 27.82
C SER A 171 2.27 -24.35 28.59
N ILE A 172 1.01 -24.19 28.15
CA ILE A 172 0.04 -23.33 28.82
C ILE A 172 -0.45 -24.02 30.09
N GLU A 173 -0.43 -23.27 31.18
CA GLU A 173 -1.01 -23.66 32.47
C GLU A 173 -2.20 -22.74 32.80
N SER A 174 -3.18 -23.27 33.52
CA SER A 174 -4.33 -22.49 33.98
C SER A 174 -3.91 -21.61 35.16
N ALA A 175 -3.81 -20.30 34.92
CA ALA A 175 -3.63 -19.30 35.97
C ALA A 175 -4.75 -18.26 35.85
N GLU A 176 -5.27 -17.79 36.99
CA GLU A 176 -6.48 -16.96 37.05
C GLU A 176 -6.35 -15.63 36.26
N ASN A 177 -5.15 -15.05 36.22
CA ASN A 177 -4.90 -13.75 35.56
C ASN A 177 -4.18 -13.82 34.20
N SER A 178 -3.69 -15.00 33.78
CA SER A 178 -2.82 -15.11 32.59
C SER A 178 -3.50 -14.71 31.28
N PHE A 179 -4.81 -14.96 31.18
CA PHE A 179 -5.62 -14.58 30.02
C PHE A 179 -5.65 -13.05 29.81
N SER A 180 -5.99 -12.30 30.87
CA SER A 180 -6.12 -10.84 30.78
C SER A 180 -4.77 -10.17 30.53
N GLU A 181 -3.68 -10.72 31.05
CA GLU A 181 -2.32 -10.22 30.78
C GLU A 181 -1.93 -10.41 29.31
N THR A 182 -2.14 -11.60 28.77
CA THR A 182 -1.89 -11.91 27.35
C THR A 182 -2.72 -11.02 26.43
N ALA A 183 -4.00 -10.79 26.76
CA ALA A 183 -4.84 -9.84 26.02
C ALA A 183 -4.28 -8.41 26.06
N ARG A 184 -3.83 -7.91 27.22
CA ARG A 184 -3.21 -6.58 27.30
C ARG A 184 -1.93 -6.48 26.46
N GLU A 185 -1.12 -7.53 26.41
CA GLU A 185 0.05 -7.56 25.54
C GLU A 185 -0.32 -7.45 24.05
N ILE A 186 -1.34 -8.19 23.61
CA ILE A 186 -1.87 -8.08 22.24
C ILE A 186 -2.37 -6.67 21.96
N PHE A 187 -3.10 -6.06 22.90
CA PHE A 187 -3.60 -4.69 22.76
C PHE A 187 -2.48 -3.67 22.58
N VAL A 188 -1.43 -3.76 23.40
CA VAL A 188 -0.26 -2.88 23.29
C VAL A 188 0.46 -3.10 21.97
N LEU A 189 0.65 -4.36 21.56
CA LEU A 189 1.32 -4.71 20.31
C LEU A 189 0.56 -4.20 19.08
N MET A 190 -0.76 -4.36 19.07
CA MET A 190 -1.66 -4.02 17.95
C MET A 190 -2.39 -2.70 18.17
N LYS A 191 -1.84 -1.82 19.02
CA LYS A 191 -2.43 -0.51 19.31
C LYS A 191 -2.74 0.26 18.03
N GLY A 192 -4.00 0.63 17.85
CA GLY A 192 -4.51 1.37 16.69
C GLY A 192 -4.99 0.48 15.53
N ASP A 193 -4.70 -0.83 15.55
CA ASP A 193 -5.20 -1.79 14.56
C ASP A 193 -6.45 -2.50 15.09
N ARG A 194 -7.60 -1.81 14.98
CA ARG A 194 -8.89 -2.37 15.42
C ARG A 194 -9.30 -3.62 14.64
N GLY A 195 -8.82 -3.75 13.39
CA GLY A 195 -9.10 -4.91 12.55
C GLY A 195 -8.44 -6.17 13.10
N ALA A 196 -7.15 -6.07 13.45
CA ALA A 196 -6.44 -7.19 14.07
C ALA A 196 -7.01 -7.57 15.44
N LEU A 197 -7.40 -6.59 16.26
CA LEU A 197 -8.03 -6.86 17.57
C LEU A 197 -9.39 -7.53 17.43
N SER A 198 -10.23 -7.06 16.51
CA SER A 198 -11.52 -7.68 16.19
C SER A 198 -11.34 -9.09 15.62
N PHE A 199 -10.28 -9.32 14.83
CA PHE A 199 -9.96 -10.64 14.33
C PHE A 199 -9.60 -11.60 15.47
N VAL A 200 -8.79 -11.18 16.45
CA VAL A 200 -8.48 -12.02 17.63
C VAL A 200 -9.77 -12.42 18.36
N ILE A 201 -10.70 -11.50 18.58
CA ILE A 201 -12.01 -11.82 19.19
C ILE A 201 -12.76 -12.88 18.37
N SER A 202 -12.82 -12.73 17.04
CA SER A 202 -13.50 -13.73 16.21
C SER A 202 -12.86 -15.11 16.29
N LEU A 203 -11.55 -15.21 16.51
CA LEU A 203 -10.89 -16.49 16.72
C LEU A 203 -11.24 -17.10 18.08
N LEU A 204 -11.38 -16.27 19.11
CA LEU A 204 -11.83 -16.70 20.45
C LEU A 204 -13.26 -17.25 20.41
N GLU A 205 -14.14 -16.61 19.64
CA GLU A 205 -15.52 -17.07 19.46
C GLU A 205 -15.56 -18.43 18.74
N VAL A 206 -14.79 -18.57 17.65
CA VAL A 206 -14.70 -19.84 16.90
C VAL A 206 -14.20 -20.99 17.76
N ILE A 207 -13.22 -20.78 18.65
CA ILE A 207 -12.73 -21.85 19.52
C ILE A 207 -13.75 -22.19 20.61
N SER A 208 -14.43 -21.19 21.20
CA SER A 208 -15.44 -21.42 22.24
C SER A 208 -16.68 -22.16 21.75
N GLU A 209 -17.00 -22.06 20.45
CA GLU A 209 -18.15 -22.75 19.84
C GLU A 209 -17.82 -24.19 19.38
N ALA A 210 -16.56 -24.63 19.53
CA ALA A 210 -16.07 -25.86 18.91
C ALA A 210 -16.76 -27.14 19.42
N ASP A 211 -17.20 -27.16 20.68
CA ASP A 211 -17.79 -28.33 21.34
C ASP A 211 -19.32 -28.23 21.56
N GLN A 212 -19.95 -27.22 20.96
CA GLN A 212 -21.38 -26.88 21.09
C GLN A 212 -21.85 -26.52 22.52
N GLN A 213 -20.93 -26.35 23.47
CA GLN A 213 -21.23 -25.98 24.86
C GLN A 213 -20.38 -24.79 25.30
N VAL A 214 -20.74 -23.60 24.82
CA VAL A 214 -20.07 -22.37 25.24
C VAL A 214 -20.25 -22.15 26.74
N LEU A 215 -19.16 -22.19 27.50
CA LEU A 215 -19.20 -22.05 28.94
C LEU A 215 -19.25 -20.57 29.35
N LYS A 216 -19.94 -20.28 30.45
CA LYS A 216 -20.03 -18.91 30.98
C LYS A 216 -18.64 -18.29 31.22
N ILE A 217 -17.68 -19.10 31.69
CA ILE A 217 -16.31 -18.63 31.94
C ILE A 217 -15.59 -18.18 30.67
N GLU A 218 -15.87 -18.81 29.53
CA GLU A 218 -15.29 -18.43 28.24
C GLU A 218 -15.92 -17.14 27.74
N LEU A 219 -17.26 -17.01 27.84
CA LEU A 219 -17.97 -15.77 27.53
C LEU A 219 -17.46 -14.60 28.36
N ASP A 220 -17.29 -14.79 29.68
CA ASP A 220 -16.77 -13.77 30.58
C ASP A 220 -15.34 -13.34 30.18
N ARG A 221 -14.51 -14.27 29.70
CA ARG A 221 -13.16 -14.02 29.19
C ARG A 221 -13.17 -13.30 27.85
N ILE A 222 -14.01 -13.71 26.90
CA ILE A 222 -14.18 -13.04 25.60
C ILE A 222 -14.66 -11.59 25.82
N ALA A 223 -15.63 -11.38 26.70
CA ALA A 223 -16.11 -10.05 27.08
C ALA A 223 -15.00 -9.23 27.76
N ALA A 224 -14.17 -9.84 28.63
CA ALA A 224 -13.00 -9.17 29.19
C ALA A 224 -11.99 -8.76 28.09
N ALA A 225 -11.71 -9.62 27.12
CA ALA A 225 -10.84 -9.31 25.99
C ALA A 225 -11.41 -8.15 25.14
N ARG A 226 -12.71 -8.15 24.83
CA ARG A 226 -13.38 -7.04 24.11
C ARG A 226 -13.20 -5.71 24.84
N ARG A 227 -13.41 -5.69 26.16
CA ARG A 227 -13.18 -4.50 27.00
C ARG A 227 -11.72 -4.05 26.99
N ILE A 228 -10.77 -4.96 27.12
CA ILE A 228 -9.33 -4.67 27.05
C ILE A 228 -8.95 -4.09 25.67
N PHE A 229 -9.52 -4.64 24.60
CA PHE A 229 -9.29 -4.19 23.23
C PHE A 229 -10.03 -2.90 22.86
N GLN A 230 -10.88 -2.39 23.76
CA GLN A 230 -11.71 -1.20 23.54
C GLN A 230 -12.58 -1.35 22.28
N LEU A 231 -13.13 -2.55 22.11
CA LEU A 231 -14.11 -2.86 21.08
C LEU A 231 -15.52 -2.63 21.66
N PRO A 232 -16.48 -2.18 20.84
CA PRO A 232 -17.87 -2.10 21.29
C PRO A 232 -18.32 -3.50 21.76
N GLU A 233 -18.99 -3.55 22.91
CA GLU A 233 -19.76 -4.74 23.26
C GLU A 233 -20.85 -4.91 22.20
N GLU A 234 -20.98 -6.12 21.67
CA GLU A 234 -22.17 -6.44 20.89
C GLU A 234 -23.32 -6.40 21.87
N GLU A 235 -24.15 -5.35 21.76
CA GLU A 235 -25.49 -5.38 22.35
C GLU A 235 -26.12 -6.72 21.95
N GLU A 236 -26.53 -7.46 22.96
CA GLU A 236 -27.26 -8.72 22.91
C GLU A 236 -28.38 -8.65 21.87
N LEU A 237 -28.06 -8.97 20.61
CA LEU A 237 -29.01 -9.09 19.52
C LEU A 237 -29.19 -10.57 19.27
N GLU A 238 -30.03 -11.15 20.12
CA GLU A 238 -30.81 -12.34 19.88
C GLU A 238 -31.51 -12.21 18.51
N TYR A 239 -30.90 -12.68 17.42
CA TYR A 239 -31.60 -12.86 16.14
C TYR A 239 -31.15 -14.12 15.40
N SER A 240 -32.15 -14.95 15.16
CA SER A 240 -32.13 -16.28 14.57
C SER A 240 -31.49 -16.35 13.17
N ASN A 241 -30.42 -17.14 13.07
CA ASN A 241 -30.10 -18.19 12.07
C ASN A 241 -30.52 -18.11 10.58
N SER A 242 -30.91 -16.97 10.02
CA SER A 242 -31.04 -16.81 8.55
C SER A 242 -30.92 -15.38 8.02
N GLU A 243 -31.04 -14.35 8.86
CA GLU A 243 -30.93 -12.93 8.46
C GLU A 243 -29.49 -12.37 8.44
N ASP A 244 -28.52 -13.12 8.97
CA ASP A 244 -27.17 -12.61 9.23
C ASP A 244 -26.26 -12.58 7.98
N THR A 245 -26.50 -13.44 6.98
CA THR A 245 -25.73 -13.43 5.73
C THR A 245 -25.94 -12.14 4.93
N LEU A 246 -27.17 -11.63 4.89
CA LEU A 246 -27.50 -10.40 4.17
C LEU A 246 -26.93 -9.18 4.87
N SER A 247 -27.04 -9.13 6.20
CA SER A 247 -26.50 -8.03 6.98
C SER A 247 -24.98 -7.91 6.85
N ARG A 248 -24.28 -9.05 6.96
CA ARG A 248 -22.83 -9.14 6.71
C ARG A 248 -22.46 -8.76 5.27
N ALA A 249 -23.27 -9.15 4.29
CA ALA A 249 -23.03 -8.79 2.89
C ALA A 249 -23.18 -7.29 2.62
N TYR A 250 -24.22 -6.65 3.16
CA TYR A 250 -24.39 -5.19 3.08
C TYR A 250 -23.23 -4.45 3.76
N LYS A 251 -22.79 -4.92 4.94
CA LYS A 251 -21.64 -4.36 5.66
C LYS A 251 -20.33 -4.51 4.89
N THR A 252 -20.11 -5.65 4.23
CA THR A 252 -18.91 -5.93 3.42
C THR A 252 -18.81 -5.01 2.20
N LEU A 253 -19.95 -4.64 1.60
CA LEU A 253 -20.00 -3.67 0.49
C LEU A 253 -20.04 -2.20 0.96
N GLY A 254 -20.18 -1.96 2.27
CA GLY A 254 -20.31 -0.63 2.87
C GLY A 254 -21.63 0.05 2.51
N LEU A 255 -22.72 -0.71 2.43
CA LEU A 255 -24.05 -0.24 2.07
C LEU A 255 -25.03 -0.42 3.24
N PRO A 256 -26.03 0.47 3.38
CA PRO A 256 -27.09 0.29 4.37
C PRO A 256 -27.98 -0.92 4.03
N LEU A 257 -28.55 -1.55 5.05
CA LEU A 257 -29.52 -2.63 4.92
C LEU A 257 -30.70 -2.20 4.05
N GLY A 258 -31.13 -3.05 3.12
CA GLY A 258 -32.25 -2.76 2.21
C GLY A 258 -31.89 -1.87 1.01
N THR A 259 -30.59 -1.63 0.75
CA THR A 259 -30.14 -0.92 -0.46
C THR A 259 -30.60 -1.66 -1.73
N ARG A 260 -31.15 -0.92 -2.70
CA ARG A 260 -31.71 -1.51 -3.93
C ARG A 260 -30.62 -2.21 -4.76
N LEU A 261 -30.96 -3.32 -5.41
CA LEU A 261 -30.02 -4.12 -6.23
C LEU A 261 -29.23 -3.30 -7.28
N LYS A 262 -29.83 -2.24 -7.83
CA LYS A 262 -29.17 -1.33 -8.79
C LYS A 262 -27.97 -0.61 -8.16
N GLU A 263 -28.08 -0.21 -6.90
CA GLU A 263 -27.03 0.47 -6.13
C GLU A 263 -25.99 -0.54 -5.61
N VAL A 264 -26.43 -1.73 -5.21
CA VAL A 264 -25.54 -2.87 -4.88
C VAL A 264 -24.62 -3.21 -6.06
N LYS A 265 -25.19 -3.38 -7.26
CA LYS A 265 -24.44 -3.64 -8.52
C LYS A 265 -23.48 -2.50 -8.88
N LYS A 266 -23.82 -1.27 -8.54
CA LYS A 266 -22.95 -0.10 -8.78
C LYS A 266 -21.74 -0.16 -7.86
N ARG A 267 -21.97 -0.30 -6.55
CA ARG A 267 -20.91 -0.36 -5.54
C ARG A 267 -19.97 -1.55 -5.71
N TYR A 268 -20.52 -2.71 -6.07
CA TYR A 268 -19.74 -3.90 -6.40
C TYR A 268 -18.73 -3.63 -7.54
N ARG A 269 -19.16 -3.00 -8.63
CA ARG A 269 -18.27 -2.67 -9.77
C ARG A 269 -17.18 -1.66 -9.42
N GLU A 270 -17.46 -0.73 -8.51
CA GLU A 270 -16.46 0.21 -8.00
C GLU A 270 -15.42 -0.53 -7.16
N LEU A 271 -15.87 -1.34 -6.21
CA LEU A 271 -15.02 -2.13 -5.33
C LEU A 271 -14.12 -3.10 -6.13
N VAL A 272 -14.67 -3.79 -7.14
CA VAL A 272 -13.89 -4.67 -8.04
C VAL A 272 -12.79 -3.89 -8.76
N LYS A 273 -13.06 -2.69 -9.26
CA LYS A 273 -12.02 -1.86 -9.92
C LYS A 273 -10.93 -1.40 -8.94
N GLU A 274 -11.26 -1.25 -7.67
CA GLU A 274 -10.32 -0.85 -6.62
C GLU A 274 -9.47 -2.02 -6.11
N THR A 275 -10.04 -3.23 -6.05
CA THR A 275 -9.41 -4.41 -5.44
C THR A 275 -8.94 -5.47 -6.43
N HIS A 276 -9.17 -5.33 -7.74
CA HIS A 276 -8.77 -6.35 -8.70
C HIS A 276 -7.24 -6.58 -8.66
N PRO A 277 -6.78 -7.83 -8.55
CA PRO A 277 -5.36 -8.14 -8.44
C PRO A 277 -4.56 -7.63 -9.65
N ASP A 278 -5.08 -7.70 -10.87
CA ASP A 278 -4.39 -7.15 -12.06
C ASP A 278 -4.22 -5.62 -12.00
N ILE A 279 -5.18 -4.90 -11.43
CA ILE A 279 -5.12 -3.43 -11.31
C ILE A 279 -4.14 -3.03 -10.19
N LEU A 280 -4.06 -3.81 -9.13
CA LEU A 280 -3.13 -3.57 -8.01
C LEU A 280 -1.70 -4.01 -8.35
N SER A 281 -1.55 -5.07 -9.14
CA SER A 281 -0.26 -5.50 -9.68
C SER A 281 0.34 -4.42 -10.60
N ALA A 282 -0.49 -3.80 -11.47
CA ALA A 282 -0.07 -2.68 -12.30
C ALA A 282 0.34 -1.42 -11.50
N LYS A 283 -0.07 -1.31 -10.22
CA LYS A 283 0.29 -0.21 -9.31
C LYS A 283 1.52 -0.50 -8.44
N GLY A 284 2.21 -1.63 -8.66
CA GLY A 284 3.46 -1.96 -7.96
C GLY A 284 3.26 -2.34 -6.48
N VAL A 285 2.10 -2.88 -6.14
CA VAL A 285 1.72 -3.31 -4.79
C VAL A 285 2.52 -4.56 -4.38
N SER A 286 3.03 -4.62 -3.14
CA SER A 286 3.83 -5.74 -2.64
C SER A 286 3.02 -7.05 -2.59
N GLU A 287 3.71 -8.20 -2.71
CA GLU A 287 3.13 -9.55 -2.61
C GLU A 287 2.20 -9.74 -1.38
N GLU A 288 2.57 -9.18 -0.23
CA GLU A 288 1.80 -9.30 1.00
C GLU A 288 0.49 -8.49 0.95
N LEU A 289 0.51 -7.32 0.32
CA LEU A 289 -0.68 -6.51 0.06
C LEU A 289 -1.54 -7.09 -1.07
N MET A 290 -0.92 -7.78 -2.03
CA MET A 290 -1.62 -8.54 -3.07
C MET A 290 -2.44 -9.70 -2.48
N ALA A 291 -1.89 -10.41 -1.49
CA ALA A 291 -2.62 -11.48 -0.79
C ALA A 291 -3.84 -10.93 -0.02
N ALA A 292 -3.66 -9.82 0.70
CA ALA A 292 -4.75 -9.14 1.40
C ALA A 292 -5.82 -8.58 0.45
N ALA A 293 -5.40 -8.04 -0.70
CA ALA A 293 -6.31 -7.56 -1.72
C ALA A 293 -7.11 -8.70 -2.37
N LYS A 294 -6.46 -9.84 -2.64
CA LYS A 294 -7.12 -11.04 -3.16
C LYS A 294 -8.16 -11.59 -2.19
N GLU A 295 -7.84 -11.64 -0.90
CA GLU A 295 -8.79 -12.05 0.13
C GLU A 295 -9.98 -11.08 0.23
N ARG A 296 -9.70 -9.76 0.18
CA ARG A 296 -10.75 -8.75 0.16
C ARG A 296 -11.63 -8.85 -1.08
N PHE A 297 -11.05 -9.14 -2.23
CA PHE A 297 -11.77 -9.35 -3.49
C PHE A 297 -12.75 -10.53 -3.40
N ILE A 298 -12.31 -11.66 -2.85
CA ILE A 298 -13.16 -12.84 -2.63
C ILE A 298 -14.36 -12.50 -1.73
N LYS A 299 -14.12 -11.83 -0.59
CA LYS A 299 -15.19 -11.40 0.33
C LYS A 299 -16.20 -10.45 -0.34
N ILE A 300 -15.74 -9.55 -1.21
CA ILE A 300 -16.61 -8.65 -1.98
C ILE A 300 -17.49 -9.44 -2.97
N GLN A 301 -16.93 -10.48 -3.59
CA GLN A 301 -17.65 -11.32 -4.53
C GLN A 301 -18.72 -12.16 -3.83
N GLU A 302 -18.37 -12.83 -2.73
CA GLU A 302 -19.28 -13.61 -1.89
C GLU A 302 -20.45 -12.76 -1.36
N ALA A 303 -20.16 -11.55 -0.88
CA ALA A 303 -21.18 -10.60 -0.43
C ALA A 303 -22.13 -10.18 -1.56
N TYR A 304 -21.61 -9.93 -2.77
CA TYR A 304 -22.44 -9.59 -3.92
C TYR A 304 -23.32 -10.77 -4.37
N GLU A 305 -22.79 -11.99 -4.39
CA GLU A 305 -23.53 -13.20 -4.76
C GLU A 305 -24.69 -13.45 -3.78
N ALA A 306 -24.44 -13.33 -2.47
CA ALA A 306 -25.46 -13.45 -1.42
C ALA A 306 -26.59 -12.42 -1.58
N LEU A 307 -26.27 -11.16 -1.88
CA LEU A 307 -27.28 -10.11 -2.10
C LEU A 307 -28.00 -10.28 -3.44
N SER A 308 -27.29 -10.70 -4.49
CA SER A 308 -27.87 -10.83 -5.83
C SER A 308 -28.83 -12.01 -5.94
N SER A 309 -28.57 -13.11 -5.23
CA SER A 309 -29.45 -14.29 -5.17
C SER A 309 -30.70 -14.04 -4.33
N THR A 310 -30.64 -13.13 -3.37
CA THR A 310 -31.75 -12.87 -2.43
C THR A 310 -32.63 -11.68 -2.84
N ILE A 311 -32.09 -10.69 -3.56
CA ILE A 311 -32.83 -9.49 -4.02
C ILE A 311 -33.35 -9.66 -5.47
N SER A 312 -33.03 -10.78 -6.14
CA SER A 312 -33.51 -11.09 -7.50
C SER A 312 -34.91 -11.68 -7.50
#